data_AF-A0A9P7JH68-F1
#
_entry.id   AF-A0A9P7JH68-F1
#
_cell.length_a   1.000
_cell.length_b   1.000
_cell.length_c   1.000
_cell.angle_alpha   90.00
_cell.angle_beta   90.00
_cell.angle_gamma   90.00
#
_symmetry.space_group_name_H-M   'P 1'
#
loop_
_entity.id
_entity.type
_entity.pdbx_description
1 polymer ?
#
loop_
_entity_poly.entity_id
_entity_poly.type
_entity_poly.pdbx_seq_one_letter_code
_entity_poly.pdbx_strand_id
1 'polypeptide(L)'
;MIVLSGIRAVKILTWSSSPFDLTAALVHHTQLTPVTLRCMRCVSDLDTDGGSAKPSEIQPSAWHAHPSIRKVVIFLWVVVAACAGWAALVMYIWHKYAYQDGMLSDHALTIQTWSFLHNESSNSIGYHMPGFAWILLYVNMAAIQGPLTLGLHCSELIANVIRDERQWRCATGRNGLRTATNPLKMIFTHPICLVLFVAKPFLHWMFGLSLVIDATSTDGKTTLPVAVFMYTGQIWNLCIALFIFSCFFTFVALRRPRGPQPAAYGHLQTLANLVDEWSPVMWWGHKEDGIPYCHAGTSDYPLPDVKMDCIYAGSGAGSLVPVS
;
A
#
# COMPACT_ATOMS: atom_id res chain seq x y z
N MET A 1 -22.43 16.82 5.63
CA MET A 1 -22.29 17.83 6.70
C MET A 1 -20.88 17.86 7.28
N ILE A 2 -20.32 16.75 7.78
CA ILE A 2 -18.99 16.71 8.43
C ILE A 2 -17.84 17.16 7.50
N VAL A 3 -17.82 16.70 6.25
CA VAL A 3 -16.78 17.07 5.26
C VAL A 3 -16.80 18.58 4.95
N LEU A 4 -18.00 19.18 4.82
CA LEU A 4 -18.17 20.60 4.53
C LEU A 4 -17.75 21.50 5.71
N SER A 5 -18.04 21.07 6.94
CA SER A 5 -17.52 21.75 8.14
C SER A 5 -16.00 21.60 8.27
N GLY A 6 -15.44 20.43 7.92
CA GLY A 6 -13.99 20.22 7.90
C GLY A 6 -13.26 21.10 6.88
N ILE A 7 -13.80 21.22 5.66
CA ILE A 7 -13.24 22.10 4.61
C ILE A 7 -13.30 23.58 5.03
N ARG A 8 -14.32 23.99 5.80
CA ARG A 8 -14.42 25.37 6.31
C ARG A 8 -13.52 25.66 7.51
N ALA A 9 -13.20 24.65 8.31
CA ALA A 9 -12.41 24.80 9.53
C ALA A 9 -10.89 24.76 9.28
N VAL A 10 -10.44 24.12 8.19
CA VAL A 10 -9.02 23.91 7.90
C VAL A 10 -8.56 24.80 6.75
N LYS A 11 -7.47 25.53 6.94
CA LYS A 11 -6.80 26.27 5.87
C LYS A 11 -6.14 25.27 4.92
N ILE A 12 -6.79 24.98 3.80
CA ILE A 12 -6.26 24.10 2.76
C ILE A 12 -5.12 24.82 2.05
N LEU A 13 -3.88 24.35 2.26
CA LEU A 13 -2.69 24.94 1.66
C LEU A 13 -2.49 24.53 0.20
N THR A 14 -2.85 23.29 -0.14
CA THR A 14 -2.80 22.78 -1.50
C THR A 14 -3.83 21.68 -1.71
N TRP A 15 -4.32 21.55 -2.94
CA TRP A 15 -5.18 20.44 -3.39
C TRP A 15 -4.38 19.32 -4.07
N SER A 16 -3.05 19.47 -4.15
CA SER A 16 -2.19 18.46 -4.72
C SER A 16 -2.04 17.27 -3.77
N SER A 17 -2.05 16.06 -4.34
CA SER A 17 -1.72 14.81 -3.64
C SER A 17 -0.23 14.46 -3.74
N SER A 18 0.58 15.33 -4.36
CA SER A 18 2.03 15.19 -4.43
C SER A 18 2.64 15.53 -3.06
N PRO A 19 3.45 14.64 -2.47
CA PRO A 19 4.15 14.96 -1.22
C PRO A 19 5.11 16.13 -1.39
N PHE A 20 5.62 16.38 -2.60
CA PHE A 20 6.50 17.52 -2.91
C PHE A 20 5.74 18.84 -2.85
N ASP A 21 4.59 18.94 -3.51
CA ASP A 21 3.77 20.17 -3.49
C ASP A 21 3.26 20.46 -2.07
N LEU A 22 2.89 19.40 -1.33
CA LEU A 22 2.47 19.52 0.06
C LEU A 22 3.62 19.99 0.97
N THR A 23 4.80 19.40 0.82
CA THR A 23 5.99 19.79 1.60
C THR A 23 6.40 21.22 1.27
N ALA A 24 6.45 21.59 -0.02
CA ALA A 24 6.75 22.95 -0.46
C ALA A 24 5.78 23.97 0.14
N ALA A 25 4.47 23.68 0.11
CA ALA A 25 3.45 24.54 0.69
C ALA A 25 3.61 24.68 2.22
N LEU A 26 3.89 23.58 2.92
CA LEU A 26 4.09 23.59 4.37
C LEU A 26 5.34 24.36 4.79
N VAL A 27 6.44 24.21 4.05
CA VAL A 27 7.69 24.96 4.28
C VAL A 27 7.48 26.45 3.99
N HIS A 28 6.86 26.79 2.86
CA HIS A 28 6.55 28.18 2.49
C HIS A 28 5.63 28.88 3.50
N HIS A 29 4.69 28.14 4.09
CA HIS A 29 3.80 28.65 5.14
C HIS A 29 4.34 28.47 6.57
N THR A 30 5.63 28.16 6.73
CA THR A 30 6.34 27.98 8.02
C THR A 30 5.68 27.00 8.99
N GLN A 31 4.85 26.08 8.48
CA GLN A 31 4.23 25.00 9.26
C GLN A 31 5.14 23.78 9.40
N LEU A 32 6.18 23.70 8.57
CA LEU A 32 7.20 22.67 8.60
C LEU A 32 8.57 23.34 8.46
N THR A 33 9.41 23.21 9.48
CA THR A 33 10.78 23.76 9.46
C THR A 33 11.77 22.65 9.12
N PRO A 34 12.63 22.83 8.11
CA PRO A 34 13.73 21.92 7.85
C PRO A 34 14.63 21.79 9.08
N VAL A 35 14.97 20.56 9.46
CA VAL A 35 15.98 20.29 10.48
C VAL A 35 17.35 20.43 9.82
N THR A 36 18.17 21.34 10.34
CA THR A 36 19.52 21.57 9.83
C THR A 36 20.38 20.32 9.98
N LEU A 37 21.45 20.22 9.18
CA LEU A 37 22.43 19.12 9.23
C LEU A 37 21.93 17.72 8.80
N ARG A 38 20.77 17.59 8.15
CA ARG A 38 20.18 16.29 7.75
C ARG A 38 20.09 16.02 6.23
N CYS A 39 20.96 16.64 5.42
CA CYS A 39 20.90 16.55 3.95
C CYS A 39 21.16 15.16 3.34
N MET A 40 21.69 14.21 4.12
CA MET A 40 22.03 12.85 3.65
C MET A 40 21.42 11.73 4.48
N ARG A 41 20.40 12.03 5.29
CA ARG A 41 19.72 11.03 6.11
C ARG A 41 18.40 10.59 5.51
N CYS A 42 18.17 9.28 5.55
CA CYS A 42 16.94 8.69 5.09
C CYS A 42 15.86 8.75 6.16
N VAL A 43 14.62 8.41 5.79
CA VAL A 43 13.49 8.35 6.72
C VAL A 43 13.66 7.31 7.84
N SER A 44 14.53 6.31 7.68
CA SER A 44 14.81 5.34 8.77
C SER A 44 15.69 5.92 9.87
N ASP A 45 16.37 7.05 9.65
CA ASP A 45 17.32 7.66 10.58
C ASP A 45 16.70 8.84 11.35
N LEU A 46 15.38 8.83 11.58
CA LEU A 46 14.69 9.93 12.25
C LEU A 46 15.17 10.14 13.69
N ASP A 47 15.43 9.04 14.40
CA ASP A 47 15.75 9.00 15.83
C ASP A 47 17.24 9.19 16.15
N THR A 48 18.13 9.18 15.14
CA THR A 48 19.53 9.51 15.38
C THR A 48 19.69 11.02 15.50
N ASP A 49 20.34 11.48 16.55
CA ASP A 49 20.67 12.90 16.73
C ASP A 49 21.39 13.45 15.48
N GLY A 50 21.02 14.67 15.09
CA GLY A 50 21.49 15.30 13.85
C GLY A 50 23.02 15.23 13.71
N GLY A 51 23.50 15.03 12.49
CA GLY A 51 24.92 14.86 12.28
C GLY A 51 25.26 14.41 10.87
N SER A 52 26.52 14.64 10.51
CA SER A 52 27.07 14.33 9.20
C SER A 52 26.89 12.85 8.83
N ALA A 53 26.58 12.55 7.58
CA ALA A 53 26.32 11.20 7.12
C ALA A 53 27.09 10.91 5.83
N LYS A 54 27.54 9.66 5.67
CA LYS A 54 28.10 9.17 4.40
C LYS A 54 26.97 8.71 3.47
N PRO A 55 27.11 8.92 2.15
CA PRO A 55 26.21 8.33 1.17
C PRO A 55 26.19 6.80 1.28
N SER A 56 25.05 6.18 1.01
CA SER A 56 24.92 4.72 0.93
C SER A 56 24.53 4.30 -0.48
N GLU A 57 25.18 3.26 -1.01
CA GLU A 57 24.84 2.67 -2.32
C GLU A 57 23.45 2.01 -2.32
N ILE A 58 23.00 1.56 -1.15
CA ILE A 58 21.73 0.86 -0.97
C ILE A 58 20.99 1.51 0.18
N GLN A 59 19.76 1.90 -0.10
CA GLN A 59 18.91 2.61 0.84
C GLN A 59 17.97 1.62 1.54
N PRO A 60 17.45 1.96 2.74
CA PRO A 60 16.50 1.09 3.42
C PRO A 60 15.25 0.90 2.57
N SER A 61 14.61 -0.27 2.69
CA SER A 61 13.35 -0.56 2.00
C SER A 61 12.16 0.08 2.71
N ALA A 62 11.03 0.17 2.00
CA ALA A 62 9.79 0.72 2.55
C ALA A 62 9.33 -0.03 3.81
N TRP A 63 9.59 -1.34 3.88
CA TRP A 63 9.38 -2.18 5.05
C TRP A 63 10.11 -1.68 6.31
N HIS A 64 11.35 -1.19 6.16
CA HIS A 64 12.16 -0.67 7.27
C HIS A 64 11.83 0.81 7.55
N ALA A 65 11.48 1.56 6.51
CA ALA A 65 11.14 2.98 6.61
C ALA A 65 9.82 3.25 7.34
N HIS A 66 8.78 2.43 7.10
CA HIS A 66 7.44 2.68 7.64
C HIS A 66 6.88 1.47 8.40
N PRO A 67 6.65 1.58 9.73
CA PRO A 67 6.06 0.49 10.51
C PRO A 67 4.61 0.18 10.07
N SER A 68 3.91 1.14 9.48
CA SER A 68 2.59 0.94 8.88
C SER A 68 2.62 -0.04 7.72
N ILE A 69 3.61 0.06 6.82
CA ILE A 69 3.77 -0.86 5.68
C ILE A 69 3.96 -2.30 6.17
N ARG A 70 4.79 -2.49 7.20
CA ARG A 70 4.96 -3.81 7.84
C ARG A 70 3.64 -4.37 8.36
N LYS A 71 2.84 -3.55 9.05
CA LYS A 71 1.52 -3.96 9.55
C LYS A 71 0.58 -4.37 8.40
N VAL A 72 0.56 -3.62 7.30
CA VAL A 72 -0.26 -3.94 6.12
C VAL A 72 0.15 -5.27 5.49
N VAL A 73 1.45 -5.51 5.28
CA VAL A 73 1.91 -6.77 4.70
C VAL A 73 1.60 -7.95 5.61
N ILE A 74 1.82 -7.84 6.92
CA ILE A 74 1.44 -8.88 7.89
C ILE A 74 -0.07 -9.13 7.82
N PHE A 75 -0.88 -8.08 7.74
CA PHE A 75 -2.33 -8.20 7.62
C PHE A 75 -2.75 -8.95 6.34
N LEU A 76 -2.11 -8.68 5.19
CA LEU A 76 -2.37 -9.42 3.95
C LEU A 76 -2.10 -10.92 4.11
N TRP A 77 -1.00 -11.29 4.77
CA TRP A 77 -0.68 -12.70 5.06
C TRP A 77 -1.68 -13.35 6.02
N VAL A 78 -2.18 -12.60 7.02
CA VAL A 78 -3.26 -13.07 7.90
C VAL A 78 -4.54 -13.34 7.10
N VAL A 79 -4.90 -12.47 6.15
CA VAL A 79 -6.07 -12.67 5.28
C VAL A 79 -5.88 -13.92 4.40
N VAL A 80 -4.69 -14.18 3.88
CA VAL A 80 -4.38 -15.42 3.13
C VAL A 80 -4.57 -16.65 4.03
N ALA A 81 -3.99 -16.65 5.23
CA ALA A 81 -4.12 -17.76 6.17
C ALA A 81 -5.57 -18.00 6.59
N ALA A 82 -6.34 -16.93 6.82
CA ALA A 82 -7.76 -17.01 7.13
C ALA A 82 -8.56 -17.60 5.96
N CYS A 83 -8.26 -17.21 4.72
CA CYS A 83 -8.89 -17.76 3.52
C CYS A 83 -8.57 -19.25 3.32
N ALA A 84 -7.31 -19.66 3.53
CA ALA A 84 -6.91 -21.06 3.50
C ALA A 84 -7.60 -21.88 4.59
N GLY A 85 -7.67 -21.35 5.82
CA GLY A 85 -8.38 -21.96 6.93
C GLY A 85 -9.87 -22.13 6.66
N TRP A 86 -10.51 -21.14 6.02
CA TRP A 86 -11.90 -21.23 5.58
C TRP A 86 -12.08 -22.32 4.52
N ALA A 87 -11.22 -22.39 3.50
CA ALA A 87 -11.28 -23.42 2.47
C ALA A 87 -11.14 -24.83 3.06
N ALA A 88 -10.19 -25.02 3.98
CA ALA A 88 -9.96 -26.28 4.67
C ALA A 88 -11.13 -26.68 5.58
N LEU A 89 -11.73 -25.71 6.27
CA LEU A 89 -12.91 -25.93 7.11
C LEU A 89 -14.11 -26.41 6.27
N VAL A 90 -14.41 -25.73 5.17
CA VAL A 90 -15.50 -26.13 4.26
C VAL A 90 -15.23 -27.53 3.72
N MET A 91 -14.00 -27.83 3.29
CA MET A 91 -13.62 -29.17 2.81
C MET A 91 -13.78 -30.25 3.89
N TYR A 92 -13.40 -29.95 5.13
CA TYR A 92 -13.53 -30.89 6.25
C TYR A 92 -15.00 -31.18 6.59
N ILE A 93 -15.84 -30.14 6.67
CA ILE A 93 -17.28 -30.30 6.91
C ILE A 93 -17.90 -31.11 5.77
N TRP A 94 -17.54 -30.81 4.52
CA TRP A 94 -18.00 -31.55 3.36
C TRP A 94 -17.69 -33.03 3.50
N HIS A 95 -16.42 -33.37 3.73
CA HIS A 95 -15.98 -34.76 3.86
C HIS A 95 -16.69 -35.51 4.99
N LYS A 96 -16.93 -34.84 6.12
CA LYS A 96 -17.55 -35.46 7.29
C LYS A 96 -19.05 -35.74 7.09
N TYR A 97 -19.77 -34.83 6.43
CA TYR A 97 -21.22 -34.92 6.32
C TYR A 97 -21.69 -35.49 4.97
N ALA A 98 -20.85 -35.51 3.93
CA ALA A 98 -21.22 -35.98 2.59
C ALA A 98 -21.62 -37.46 2.53
N TYR A 99 -21.22 -38.26 3.54
CA TYR A 99 -21.56 -39.68 3.60
C TYR A 99 -22.84 -39.97 4.40
N GLN A 100 -23.41 -38.98 5.11
CA GLN A 100 -24.35 -39.26 6.20
C GLN A 100 -25.77 -38.72 5.99
N ASP A 101 -25.95 -37.70 5.15
CA ASP A 101 -27.27 -37.15 4.82
C ASP A 101 -27.21 -36.57 3.41
N GLY A 102 -28.20 -36.87 2.56
CA GLY A 102 -28.36 -36.36 1.18
C GLY A 102 -28.58 -34.84 1.06
N MET A 103 -28.00 -34.06 1.97
CA MET A 103 -27.94 -32.60 2.01
C MET A 103 -26.74 -32.01 1.23
N LEU A 104 -25.87 -32.87 0.67
CA LEU A 104 -24.62 -32.48 0.01
C LEU A 104 -24.63 -33.05 -1.42
N SER A 105 -24.11 -32.27 -2.38
CA SER A 105 -24.00 -32.71 -3.78
C SER A 105 -23.11 -33.96 -3.89
N ASP A 106 -23.53 -34.97 -4.65
CA ASP A 106 -22.90 -36.30 -4.74
C ASP A 106 -21.53 -36.33 -5.46
N HIS A 107 -20.97 -35.16 -5.78
CA HIS A 107 -19.77 -35.09 -6.60
C HIS A 107 -18.49 -35.09 -5.75
N ALA A 108 -17.74 -36.19 -5.87
CA ALA A 108 -16.40 -36.32 -5.30
C ALA A 108 -15.46 -35.23 -5.86
N LEU A 109 -14.43 -34.89 -5.08
CA LEU A 109 -13.37 -33.91 -5.39
C LEU A 109 -12.44 -34.37 -6.54
N THR A 110 -12.98 -35.09 -7.53
CA THR A 110 -12.28 -35.53 -8.72
C THR A 110 -12.16 -34.35 -9.66
N ILE A 111 -10.94 -33.84 -9.86
CA ILE A 111 -10.35 -33.06 -10.98
C ILE A 111 -11.19 -31.90 -11.59
N GLN A 112 -12.49 -32.07 -11.82
CA GLN A 112 -13.49 -31.14 -12.35
C GLN A 112 -13.94 -30.05 -11.35
N THR A 113 -13.53 -30.12 -10.07
CA THR A 113 -13.82 -29.10 -9.02
C THR A 113 -12.91 -27.86 -9.05
N TRP A 114 -11.94 -27.81 -9.95
CA TRP A 114 -10.98 -26.70 -10.09
C TRP A 114 -11.37 -25.68 -11.17
N SER A 115 -12.63 -25.68 -11.62
CA SER A 115 -13.10 -24.69 -12.59
C SER A 115 -13.04 -23.28 -12.01
N PHE A 116 -12.71 -22.32 -12.87
CA PHE A 116 -12.61 -20.91 -12.46
C PHE A 116 -13.99 -20.32 -12.10
N LEU A 117 -15.03 -20.74 -12.83
CA LEU A 117 -16.43 -20.45 -12.54
C LEU A 117 -17.07 -21.64 -11.81
N HIS A 118 -18.03 -21.39 -10.92
CA HIS A 118 -18.82 -22.48 -10.35
C HIS A 118 -19.76 -23.07 -11.41
N ASN A 119 -19.96 -24.37 -11.35
CA ASN A 119 -20.88 -25.13 -12.20
C ASN A 119 -21.70 -26.07 -11.30
N GLU A 120 -22.72 -26.72 -11.84
CA GLU A 120 -23.59 -27.68 -11.12
C GLU A 120 -22.79 -28.81 -10.45
N SER A 121 -21.60 -29.12 -10.95
CA SER A 121 -20.68 -30.12 -10.39
C SER A 121 -19.73 -29.58 -9.31
N SER A 122 -19.92 -28.34 -8.83
CA SER A 122 -19.01 -27.72 -7.85
C SER A 122 -19.42 -28.05 -6.41
N ASN A 123 -18.45 -28.45 -5.58
CA ASN A 123 -18.71 -28.81 -4.19
C ASN A 123 -19.04 -27.58 -3.35
N SER A 124 -20.26 -27.54 -2.82
CA SER A 124 -20.78 -26.42 -2.05
C SER A 124 -21.38 -26.85 -0.73
N ILE A 125 -21.14 -26.08 0.33
CA ILE A 125 -21.87 -26.24 1.59
C ILE A 125 -22.86 -25.11 1.72
N GLY A 126 -24.14 -25.48 1.86
CA GLY A 126 -25.23 -24.57 2.15
C GLY A 126 -25.55 -24.54 3.63
N TYR A 127 -25.86 -23.37 4.19
CA TYR A 127 -26.61 -23.28 5.44
C TYR A 127 -27.78 -22.31 5.28
N HIS A 128 -28.87 -22.60 6.00
CA HIS A 128 -30.07 -21.77 5.98
C HIS A 128 -30.06 -20.77 7.14
N MET A 129 -30.33 -19.51 6.83
CA MET A 129 -30.59 -18.47 7.81
C MET A 129 -32.11 -18.19 7.90
N PRO A 130 -32.66 -17.94 9.11
CA PRO A 130 -34.08 -17.62 9.27
C PRO A 130 -34.44 -16.27 8.61
N GLY A 131 -35.64 -16.13 8.06
CA GLY A 131 -36.01 -15.01 7.17
C GLY A 131 -36.00 -13.58 7.75
N PHE A 132 -35.91 -13.42 9.07
CA PHE A 132 -35.71 -12.12 9.73
C PHE A 132 -34.22 -11.75 9.90
N ALA A 133 -33.30 -12.60 9.43
CA ALA A 133 -31.87 -12.50 9.66
C ALA A 133 -31.12 -11.67 8.60
N TRP A 134 -31.77 -10.81 7.81
CA TRP A 134 -31.07 -9.96 6.84
C TRP A 134 -29.96 -9.14 7.48
N ILE A 135 -30.17 -8.63 8.70
CA ILE A 135 -29.12 -7.95 9.47
C ILE A 135 -27.95 -8.89 9.76
N LEU A 136 -28.22 -10.14 10.16
CA LEU A 136 -27.18 -11.14 10.40
C LEU A 136 -26.44 -11.51 9.12
N LEU A 137 -27.13 -11.57 7.97
CA LEU A 137 -26.52 -11.79 6.66
C LEU A 137 -25.59 -10.63 6.30
N TYR A 138 -26.03 -9.38 6.44
CA TYR A 138 -25.18 -8.21 6.19
C TYR A 138 -23.97 -8.17 7.12
N VAL A 139 -24.16 -8.48 8.41
CA VAL A 139 -23.06 -8.56 9.39
C VAL A 139 -22.10 -9.69 9.03
N ASN A 140 -22.61 -10.85 8.63
CA ASN A 140 -21.79 -11.98 8.18
C ASN A 140 -20.98 -11.63 6.93
N MET A 141 -21.63 -11.06 5.90
CA MET A 141 -20.96 -10.60 4.69
C MET A 141 -19.93 -9.51 4.97
N ALA A 142 -20.24 -8.54 5.84
CA ALA A 142 -19.29 -7.52 6.25
C ALA A 142 -18.11 -8.10 7.02
N ALA A 143 -18.33 -9.11 7.86
CA ALA A 143 -17.26 -9.79 8.60
C ALA A 143 -16.33 -10.59 7.68
N ILE A 144 -16.85 -11.19 6.61
CA ILE A 144 -16.05 -12.00 5.67
C ILE A 144 -15.40 -11.12 4.59
N GLN A 145 -16.16 -10.19 3.98
CA GLN A 145 -15.67 -9.29 2.92
C GLN A 145 -14.83 -8.14 3.48
N GLY A 146 -15.10 -7.69 4.70
CA GLY A 146 -14.43 -6.55 5.34
C GLY A 146 -12.91 -6.66 5.36
N PRO A 147 -12.33 -7.78 5.83
CA PRO A 147 -10.88 -7.98 5.81
C PRO A 147 -10.26 -7.90 4.41
N LEU A 148 -10.93 -8.44 3.40
CA LEU A 148 -10.51 -8.35 2.00
C LEU A 148 -10.48 -6.88 1.54
N THR A 149 -11.59 -6.17 1.73
CA THR A 149 -11.71 -4.73 1.38
C THR A 149 -10.63 -3.91 2.08
N LEU A 150 -10.47 -4.10 3.39
CA LEU A 150 -9.47 -3.40 4.19
C LEU A 150 -8.05 -3.68 3.68
N GLY A 151 -7.71 -4.93 3.39
CA GLY A 151 -6.37 -5.29 2.91
C GLY A 151 -6.05 -4.65 1.56
N LEU A 152 -7.03 -4.62 0.66
CA LEU A 152 -6.89 -3.98 -0.65
C LEU A 152 -6.75 -2.45 -0.55
N HIS A 153 -7.50 -1.80 0.34
CA HIS A 153 -7.35 -0.37 0.60
C HIS A 153 -6.03 -0.05 1.29
N CYS A 154 -5.62 -0.83 2.28
CA CYS A 154 -4.33 -0.64 2.94
C CYS A 154 -3.15 -0.85 2.00
N SER A 155 -3.27 -1.72 0.98
CA SER A 155 -2.23 -1.90 -0.04
C SER A 155 -2.00 -0.65 -0.90
N GLU A 156 -2.98 0.24 -0.98
CA GLU A 156 -2.86 1.56 -1.62
C GLU A 156 -1.81 2.43 -0.92
N LEU A 157 -1.71 2.33 0.41
CA LEU A 157 -0.65 3.01 1.17
C LEU A 157 0.74 2.57 0.71
N ILE A 158 0.95 1.26 0.51
CA ILE A 158 2.22 0.73 0.04
C ILE A 158 2.51 1.25 -1.37
N ALA A 159 1.53 1.22 -2.27
CA ALA A 159 1.70 1.71 -3.62
C ALA A 159 2.02 3.21 -3.67
N ASN A 160 1.35 4.03 -2.86
CA ASN A 160 1.60 5.46 -2.77
C ASN A 160 3.02 5.75 -2.28
N VAL A 161 3.44 5.12 -1.18
CA VAL A 161 4.80 5.30 -0.63
C VAL A 161 5.89 4.91 -1.64
N ILE A 162 5.71 3.78 -2.34
CA ILE A 162 6.69 3.32 -3.35
C ILE A 162 6.69 4.23 -4.59
N ARG A 163 5.51 4.71 -5.00
CA ARG A 163 5.37 5.65 -6.11
C ARG A 163 6.07 6.97 -5.79
N ASP A 164 5.85 7.50 -4.59
CA ASP A 164 6.42 8.76 -4.13
C ASP A 164 7.95 8.66 -4.03
N GLU A 165 8.47 7.53 -3.53
CA GLU A 165 9.91 7.26 -3.57
C GLU A 165 10.43 7.16 -5.00
N ARG A 166 9.71 6.51 -5.91
CA ARG A 166 10.14 6.43 -7.32
C ARG A 166 10.16 7.80 -7.98
N GLN A 167 9.23 8.68 -7.65
CA GLN A 167 9.25 10.07 -8.09
C GLN A 167 10.45 10.81 -7.49
N TRP A 168 10.72 10.64 -6.20
CA TRP A 168 11.91 11.21 -5.56
C TRP A 168 13.20 10.83 -6.30
N ARG A 169 13.32 9.55 -6.68
CA ARG A 169 14.47 9.03 -7.43
C ARG A 169 14.64 9.64 -8.83
N CYS A 170 13.63 10.28 -9.39
CA CYS A 170 13.79 10.99 -10.66
C CYS A 170 14.69 12.23 -10.52
N ALA A 171 14.91 12.76 -9.30
CA ALA A 171 15.75 13.93 -9.09
C ALA A 171 17.23 13.67 -9.41
N THR A 172 17.71 12.43 -9.31
CA THR A 172 19.07 12.05 -9.77
C THR A 172 19.12 11.71 -11.26
N GLY A 173 17.97 11.67 -11.94
CA GLY A 173 17.89 11.36 -13.36
C GLY A 173 18.16 12.58 -14.24
N ARG A 174 18.51 12.34 -15.51
CA ARG A 174 18.76 13.38 -16.51
C ARG A 174 17.60 14.39 -16.65
N ASN A 175 16.36 13.94 -16.48
CA ASN A 175 15.17 14.75 -16.66
C ASN A 175 14.73 15.51 -15.39
N GLY A 176 15.38 15.25 -14.25
CA GLY A 176 14.99 15.79 -12.96
C GLY A 176 13.64 15.28 -12.45
N LEU A 177 13.30 15.67 -11.22
CA LEU A 177 12.01 15.46 -10.60
C LEU A 177 11.09 16.64 -10.93
N ARG A 178 9.92 16.36 -11.52
CA ARG A 178 8.89 17.37 -11.77
C ARG A 178 7.85 17.34 -10.66
N THR A 179 7.62 18.48 -10.01
CA THR A 179 6.67 18.61 -8.90
C THR A 179 5.22 18.47 -9.36
N ALA A 180 4.88 19.08 -10.50
CA ALA A 180 3.56 18.99 -11.12
C ALA A 180 3.49 17.85 -12.15
N THR A 181 2.89 16.72 -11.78
CA THR A 181 2.54 15.64 -12.72
C THR A 181 1.03 15.43 -12.74
N ASN A 182 0.45 15.23 -13.93
CA ASN A 182 -0.97 14.91 -14.05
C ASN A 182 -1.28 13.60 -13.29
N PRO A 183 -2.19 13.62 -12.28
CA PRO A 183 -2.42 12.49 -11.40
C PRO A 183 -2.97 11.26 -12.14
N LEU A 184 -3.79 11.46 -13.17
CA LEU A 184 -4.34 10.38 -13.98
C LEU A 184 -3.24 9.69 -14.80
N LYS A 185 -2.37 10.48 -15.43
CA LYS A 185 -1.23 9.95 -16.18
C LYS A 185 -0.34 9.09 -15.28
N MET A 186 -0.13 9.52 -14.04
CA MET A 186 0.70 8.82 -13.08
C MET A 186 0.10 7.46 -12.64
N ILE A 187 -1.21 7.37 -12.48
CA ILE A 187 -1.90 6.10 -12.13
C ILE A 187 -1.70 5.06 -13.23
N PHE A 188 -1.88 5.43 -14.50
CA PHE A 188 -1.76 4.50 -15.63
C PHE A 188 -0.32 4.19 -16.06
N THR A 189 0.66 5.01 -15.67
CA THR A 189 2.08 4.77 -15.98
C THR A 189 2.81 4.00 -14.89
N HIS A 190 2.29 3.98 -13.65
CA HIS A 190 2.94 3.30 -12.55
C HIS A 190 2.45 1.83 -12.42
N PRO A 191 3.32 0.82 -12.61
CA PRO A 191 2.91 -0.59 -12.70
C PRO A 191 2.24 -1.09 -11.41
N ILE A 192 2.66 -0.62 -10.24
CA ILE A 192 2.08 -1.02 -8.95
C ILE A 192 0.65 -0.49 -8.80
N CYS A 193 0.39 0.74 -9.27
CA CYS A 193 -0.94 1.34 -9.23
C CYS A 193 -1.88 0.60 -10.19
N LEU A 194 -1.39 0.21 -11.37
CA LEU A 194 -2.14 -0.61 -12.33
C LEU A 194 -2.47 -1.99 -11.75
N VAL A 195 -1.52 -2.65 -11.09
CA VAL A 195 -1.77 -3.93 -10.42
C VAL A 195 -2.87 -3.78 -9.36
N LEU A 196 -2.84 -2.74 -8.51
CA LEU A 196 -3.92 -2.48 -7.56
C LEU A 196 -5.27 -2.21 -8.23
N PHE A 197 -5.26 -1.40 -9.29
CA PHE A 197 -6.46 -1.01 -10.00
C PHE A 197 -7.20 -2.23 -10.57
N VAL A 198 -6.45 -3.22 -11.08
CA VAL A 198 -7.02 -4.49 -11.59
C VAL A 198 -7.34 -5.46 -10.45
N ALA A 199 -6.44 -5.59 -9.47
CA ALA A 199 -6.60 -6.57 -8.39
C ALA A 199 -7.83 -6.30 -7.51
N LYS A 200 -8.17 -5.04 -7.25
CA LYS A 200 -9.34 -4.66 -6.44
C LYS A 200 -10.66 -5.27 -6.96
N PRO A 201 -11.13 -4.93 -8.17
CA PRO A 201 -12.37 -5.51 -8.70
C PRO A 201 -12.24 -7.01 -8.94
N PHE A 202 -11.07 -7.49 -9.37
CA PHE A 202 -10.84 -8.91 -9.64
C PHE A 202 -10.99 -9.78 -8.38
N LEU A 203 -10.33 -9.41 -7.28
CA LEU A 203 -10.40 -10.17 -6.03
C LEU A 203 -11.77 -10.08 -5.37
N HIS A 204 -12.47 -8.95 -5.48
CA HIS A 204 -13.87 -8.85 -5.05
C HIS A 204 -14.81 -9.71 -5.88
N TRP A 205 -14.59 -9.78 -7.19
CA TRP A 205 -15.36 -10.67 -8.06
C TRP A 205 -15.11 -12.15 -7.73
N MET A 206 -13.85 -12.55 -7.54
CA MET A 206 -13.51 -13.91 -7.09
C MET A 206 -14.13 -14.26 -5.73
N PHE A 207 -14.21 -13.28 -4.82
CA PHE A 207 -14.95 -13.43 -3.57
C PHE A 207 -16.45 -13.62 -3.80
N GLY A 208 -17.06 -12.88 -4.73
CA GLY A 208 -18.46 -13.09 -5.12
C GLY A 208 -18.71 -14.47 -5.74
N LEU A 209 -17.71 -15.08 -6.38
CA LEU A 209 -17.83 -16.45 -6.90
C LEU A 209 -17.74 -17.53 -5.82
N SER A 210 -17.12 -17.23 -4.67
CA SER A 210 -16.98 -18.19 -3.58
C SER A 210 -18.20 -18.30 -2.68
N LEU A 211 -19.08 -17.29 -2.72
CA LEU A 211 -20.29 -17.17 -1.91
C LEU A 211 -21.50 -16.82 -2.78
N VAL A 212 -22.50 -17.70 -2.83
CA VAL A 212 -23.78 -17.43 -3.49
C VAL A 212 -24.88 -17.40 -2.45
N ILE A 213 -25.73 -16.37 -2.51
CA ILE A 213 -26.90 -16.23 -1.66
C ILE A 213 -28.13 -16.55 -2.52
N ASP A 214 -28.92 -17.53 -2.10
CA ASP A 214 -30.19 -17.88 -2.73
C ASP A 214 -31.34 -17.62 -1.75
N ALA A 215 -32.42 -17.07 -2.27
CA ALA A 215 -33.63 -16.76 -1.52
C ALA A 215 -34.81 -17.43 -2.20
N THR A 216 -35.17 -18.64 -1.75
CA THR A 216 -36.28 -19.40 -2.32
C THR A 216 -37.61 -18.89 -1.80
N SER A 217 -38.43 -18.27 -2.67
CA SER A 217 -39.80 -17.89 -2.35
C SER A 217 -40.74 -19.10 -2.41
N THR A 218 -41.12 -19.63 -1.26
CA THR A 218 -42.20 -20.62 -1.15
C THR A 218 -43.55 -19.93 -0.94
N ASP A 219 -44.41 -20.06 -1.95
CA ASP A 219 -45.87 -19.79 -1.98
C ASP A 219 -46.47 -19.11 -0.73
N GLY A 220 -46.49 -17.78 -0.74
CA GLY A 220 -47.43 -16.98 0.06
C GLY A 220 -47.17 -16.85 1.57
N LYS A 221 -46.07 -17.42 2.11
CA LYS A 221 -45.66 -17.19 3.51
C LYS A 221 -44.39 -16.33 3.57
N THR A 222 -44.48 -15.21 4.27
CA THR A 222 -43.49 -14.12 4.36
C THR A 222 -42.20 -14.44 5.12
N THR A 223 -41.86 -15.70 5.36
CA THR A 223 -40.59 -16.10 5.98
C THR A 223 -39.73 -16.81 4.95
N LEU A 224 -39.03 -16.04 4.11
CA LEU A 224 -38.06 -16.55 3.14
C LEU A 224 -36.80 -17.05 3.88
N PRO A 225 -36.53 -18.37 3.99
CA PRO A 225 -35.22 -18.82 4.44
C PRO A 225 -34.18 -18.43 3.39
N VAL A 226 -33.12 -17.74 3.81
CA VAL A 226 -32.01 -17.37 2.92
C VAL A 226 -30.96 -18.47 3.03
N ALA A 227 -30.62 -19.10 1.92
CA ALA A 227 -29.55 -20.09 1.83
C ALA A 227 -28.24 -19.40 1.42
N VAL A 228 -27.16 -19.69 2.13
CA VAL A 228 -25.81 -19.23 1.78
C VAL A 228 -25.00 -20.45 1.37
N PHE A 229 -24.56 -20.47 0.12
CA PHE A 229 -23.72 -21.51 -0.46
C PHE A 229 -22.27 -21.06 -0.53
N MET A 230 -21.38 -21.89 0.02
CA MET A 230 -19.93 -21.69 0.02
C MET A 230 -19.27 -22.71 -0.91
N TYR A 231 -18.63 -22.24 -1.97
CA TYR A 231 -18.03 -23.11 -2.98
C TYR A 231 -16.53 -23.33 -2.74
N THR A 232 -16.14 -24.57 -2.46
CA THR A 232 -14.80 -24.90 -1.96
C THR A 232 -13.69 -24.57 -2.96
N GLY A 233 -13.87 -24.91 -4.24
CA GLY A 233 -12.86 -24.67 -5.29
C GLY A 233 -12.60 -23.17 -5.51
N GLN A 234 -13.66 -22.36 -5.43
CA GLN A 234 -13.65 -20.92 -5.64
C GLN A 234 -12.99 -20.21 -4.45
N ILE A 235 -13.19 -20.71 -3.22
CA ILE A 235 -12.45 -20.24 -2.04
C ILE A 235 -10.95 -20.52 -2.22
N TRP A 236 -10.55 -21.70 -2.70
CA TRP A 236 -9.13 -21.99 -3.01
C TRP A 236 -8.56 -21.09 -4.10
N ASN A 237 -9.31 -20.83 -5.17
CA ASN A 237 -8.90 -19.91 -6.23
C ASN A 237 -8.68 -18.50 -5.67
N LEU A 238 -9.60 -17.99 -4.84
CA LEU A 238 -9.46 -16.72 -4.15
C LEU A 238 -8.20 -16.72 -3.26
N CYS A 239 -7.97 -17.78 -2.49
CA CYS A 239 -6.80 -17.92 -1.63
C CYS A 239 -5.49 -17.86 -2.43
N ILE A 240 -5.40 -18.54 -3.57
CA ILE A 240 -4.24 -18.52 -4.47
C ILE A 240 -4.02 -17.11 -5.01
N ALA A 241 -5.08 -16.44 -5.46
CA ALA A 241 -4.99 -15.07 -5.96
C ALA A 241 -4.52 -14.08 -4.87
N LEU A 242 -5.03 -14.22 -3.64
CA LEU A 242 -4.59 -13.44 -2.48
C LEU A 242 -3.15 -13.73 -2.07
N PHE A 243 -2.71 -14.99 -2.19
CA PHE A 243 -1.32 -15.38 -1.96
C PHE A 243 -0.38 -14.70 -2.95
N ILE A 244 -0.71 -14.74 -4.25
CA ILE A 244 0.06 -14.06 -5.31
C ILE A 244 0.11 -12.55 -5.05
N PHE A 245 -1.04 -11.95 -4.73
CA PHE A 245 -1.13 -10.53 -4.41
C PHE A 245 -0.27 -10.15 -3.20
N SER A 246 -0.32 -10.95 -2.13
CA SER A 246 0.47 -10.75 -0.92
C SER A 246 1.97 -10.90 -1.17
N CYS A 247 2.37 -11.89 -1.99
CA CYS A 247 3.76 -12.06 -2.42
C CYS A 247 4.26 -10.84 -3.19
N PHE A 248 3.47 -10.33 -4.14
CA PHE A 248 3.81 -9.14 -4.92
C PHE A 248 4.04 -7.91 -4.01
N PHE A 249 3.12 -7.63 -3.09
CA PHE A 249 3.26 -6.50 -2.17
C PHE A 249 4.38 -6.68 -1.15
N THR A 250 4.62 -7.91 -0.69
CA THR A 250 5.77 -8.23 0.16
C THR A 250 7.08 -7.97 -0.58
N PHE A 251 7.22 -8.44 -1.81
CA PHE A 251 8.39 -8.23 -2.65
C PHE A 251 8.65 -6.74 -2.89
N VAL A 252 7.61 -5.99 -3.27
CA VAL A 252 7.67 -4.54 -3.47
C VAL A 252 8.12 -3.82 -2.19
N ALA A 253 7.54 -4.15 -1.03
CA ALA A 253 7.85 -3.50 0.23
C ALA A 253 9.29 -3.80 0.72
N LEU A 254 9.83 -4.97 0.38
CA LEU A 254 11.18 -5.38 0.74
C LEU A 254 12.25 -4.87 -0.24
N ARG A 255 11.86 -4.44 -1.45
CA ARG A 255 12.79 -3.94 -2.45
C ARG A 255 13.49 -2.69 -1.96
N ARG A 256 14.83 -2.75 -1.92
CA ARG A 256 15.69 -1.64 -1.53
C ARG A 256 15.97 -0.71 -2.73
N PRO A 257 15.82 0.62 -2.58
CA PRO A 257 16.28 1.55 -3.59
C PRO A 257 17.81 1.49 -3.70
N ARG A 258 18.32 1.71 -4.91
CA ARG A 258 19.75 1.82 -5.18
C ARG A 258 20.14 3.28 -5.44
N GLY A 259 21.40 3.59 -5.14
CA GLY A 259 22.01 4.88 -5.39
C GLY A 259 22.12 5.75 -4.13
N PRO A 260 22.99 6.79 -4.20
CA PRO A 260 23.39 7.60 -3.05
C PRO A 260 22.28 8.49 -2.48
N GLN A 261 21.23 8.74 -3.25
CA GLN A 261 20.11 9.58 -2.83
C GLN A 261 19.40 8.98 -1.60
N PRO A 262 19.20 9.73 -0.52
CA PRO A 262 18.52 9.21 0.67
C PRO A 262 17.08 8.79 0.38
N ALA A 263 16.61 7.69 0.96
CA ALA A 263 15.20 7.30 0.82
C ALA A 263 14.28 8.20 1.66
N ALA A 264 13.23 8.71 1.04
CA ALA A 264 12.28 9.64 1.66
C ALA A 264 10.87 9.04 1.77
N TYR A 265 10.45 8.20 0.84
CA TYR A 265 9.17 7.48 0.89
C TYR A 265 7.94 8.39 1.08
N GLY A 266 8.03 9.65 0.62
CA GLY A 266 6.96 10.65 0.77
C GLY A 266 6.87 11.26 2.18
N HIS A 267 7.80 10.97 3.09
CA HIS A 267 7.80 11.56 4.43
C HIS A 267 8.15 13.05 4.37
N LEU A 268 7.17 13.90 4.73
CA LEU A 268 7.22 15.35 4.53
C LEU A 268 8.42 16.01 5.21
N GLN A 269 8.71 15.67 6.49
CA GLN A 269 9.87 16.23 7.19
C GLN A 269 11.19 15.80 6.56
N THR A 270 11.29 14.55 6.08
CA THR A 270 12.49 14.07 5.41
C THR A 270 12.68 14.81 4.09
N LEU A 271 11.61 14.99 3.30
CA LEU A 271 11.65 15.80 2.09
C LEU A 271 12.07 17.25 2.38
N ALA A 272 11.52 17.88 3.42
CA ALA A 272 11.91 19.23 3.83
C ALA A 272 13.39 19.34 4.22
N ASN A 273 13.98 18.26 4.76
CA ASN A 273 15.40 18.23 5.13
C ASN A 273 16.33 17.98 3.93
N LEU A 274 15.84 17.28 2.89
CA LEU A 274 16.61 16.89 1.71
C LEU A 274 16.51 17.92 0.56
N VAL A 275 15.38 18.62 0.48
CA VAL A 275 15.09 19.64 -0.53
C VAL A 275 15.38 21.01 0.07
N ASP A 276 16.55 21.56 -0.25
CA ASP A 276 16.98 22.89 0.16
C ASP A 276 16.51 23.97 -0.82
N GLU A 277 16.37 23.63 -2.11
CA GLU A 277 15.86 24.53 -3.15
C GLU A 277 14.61 23.94 -3.84
N TRP A 278 13.51 24.68 -3.79
CA TRP A 278 12.23 24.27 -4.37
C TRP A 278 12.03 24.91 -5.74
N SER A 279 11.94 24.10 -6.79
CA SER A 279 11.72 24.54 -8.17
C SER A 279 10.74 23.62 -8.91
N PRO A 280 10.16 24.03 -10.06
CA PRO A 280 9.26 23.18 -10.83
C PRO A 280 9.90 21.87 -11.33
N VAL A 281 11.21 21.91 -11.58
CA VAL A 281 12.02 20.75 -11.92
C VAL A 281 13.28 20.76 -11.06
N MET A 282 13.44 19.75 -10.22
CA MET A 282 14.53 19.65 -9.25
C MET A 282 15.49 18.53 -9.64
N TRP A 283 16.78 18.82 -9.59
CA TRP A 283 17.84 17.81 -9.65
C TRP A 283 18.52 17.68 -8.30
N TRP A 284 18.80 16.46 -7.88
CA TRP A 284 19.46 16.18 -6.61
C TRP A 284 20.89 15.71 -6.85
N GLY A 285 21.84 16.26 -6.12
CA GLY A 285 23.26 15.92 -6.27
C GLY A 285 24.16 16.66 -5.30
N HIS A 286 25.46 16.62 -5.59
CA HIS A 286 26.47 17.35 -4.84
C HIS A 286 26.46 18.82 -5.22
N LYS A 287 26.44 19.71 -4.22
CA LYS A 287 26.45 21.16 -4.43
C LYS A 287 27.82 21.77 -4.14
N GLU A 288 28.32 21.54 -2.94
CA GLU A 288 29.50 22.25 -2.45
C GLU A 288 30.42 21.28 -1.73
N ASP A 289 31.71 21.43 -2.01
CA ASP A 289 32.78 20.91 -1.16
C ASP A 289 32.92 21.85 0.04
N GLY A 290 32.87 21.29 1.25
CA GLY A 290 33.07 22.05 2.47
C GLY A 290 34.08 21.36 3.39
N ILE A 291 34.80 22.17 4.16
CA ILE A 291 35.68 21.72 5.23
C ILE A 291 34.95 21.98 6.55
N PRO A 292 34.64 20.96 7.38
CA PRO A 292 34.97 19.54 7.22
C PRO A 292 33.92 18.71 6.44
N TYR A 293 32.78 19.27 6.05
CA TYR A 293 31.67 18.52 5.45
C TYR A 293 31.23 19.07 4.10
N CYS A 294 30.94 18.18 3.16
CA CYS A 294 30.32 18.51 1.87
C CYS A 294 28.82 18.76 2.03
N HIS A 295 28.21 19.37 1.02
CA HIS A 295 26.78 19.61 0.95
C HIS A 295 26.14 18.96 -0.30
N ALA A 296 24.99 18.33 -0.09
CA ALA A 296 24.14 17.73 -1.11
C ALA A 296 22.72 18.28 -0.94
N GLY A 297 22.02 18.47 -2.04
CA GLY A 297 20.71 19.12 -2.06
C GLY A 297 20.08 19.10 -3.44
N THR A 298 19.03 19.87 -3.62
CA THR A 298 18.28 20.05 -4.86
C THR A 298 18.62 21.37 -5.55
N SER A 299 18.59 21.43 -6.88
CA SER A 299 18.75 22.67 -7.65
C SER A 299 17.82 22.71 -8.86
N ASP A 300 17.62 23.88 -9.46
CA ASP A 300 16.88 24.11 -10.70
C ASP A 300 17.70 23.82 -11.98
N TYR A 301 18.94 23.39 -11.84
CA TYR A 301 19.77 22.85 -12.93
C TYR A 301 20.39 21.50 -12.54
N PRO A 302 20.86 20.69 -13.52
CA PRO A 302 21.50 19.41 -13.25
C PRO A 302 22.74 19.55 -12.36
N LEU A 303 22.76 18.80 -11.25
CA LEU A 303 23.88 18.76 -10.31
C LEU A 303 24.83 17.59 -10.60
N PRO A 304 26.13 17.73 -10.23
CA PRO A 304 27.07 16.61 -10.22
C PRO A 304 26.61 15.46 -9.32
N ASP A 305 27.07 14.25 -9.64
CA ASP A 305 26.84 13.08 -8.82
C ASP A 305 27.44 13.24 -7.42
N VAL A 306 26.81 12.57 -6.45
CA VAL A 306 27.29 12.56 -5.07
C VAL A 306 28.59 11.78 -4.94
N LYS A 307 29.55 12.37 -4.24
CA LYS A 307 30.86 11.79 -3.94
C LYS A 307 30.75 10.79 -2.80
N MET A 308 30.92 9.50 -3.08
CA MET A 308 30.73 8.42 -2.10
C MET A 308 31.75 8.43 -0.95
N ASP A 309 32.90 9.04 -1.16
CA ASP A 309 34.01 9.18 -0.22
C ASP A 309 33.87 10.39 0.73
N CYS A 310 32.98 11.33 0.40
CA CYS A 310 32.74 12.52 1.20
C CYS A 310 31.75 12.28 2.35
N ILE A 311 31.92 13.06 3.42
CA ILE A 311 30.95 13.14 4.52
C ILE A 311 30.10 14.40 4.30
N TYR A 312 28.78 14.24 4.34
CA TYR A 312 27.84 15.31 4.05
C TYR A 312 27.14 15.84 5.30
N ALA A 313 26.97 17.16 5.37
CA ALA A 313 26.15 17.84 6.37
C ALA A 313 25.28 18.91 5.70
N GLY A 314 24.15 19.23 6.33
CA GLY A 314 23.25 20.28 5.87
C GLY A 314 23.91 21.67 5.91
N SER A 315 23.39 22.60 5.10
CA SER A 315 23.88 23.98 5.06
C SER A 315 23.80 24.62 6.46
N GLY A 316 24.92 25.19 6.94
CA GLY A 316 25.06 25.73 8.30
C GLY A 316 26.12 25.06 9.18
N ALA A 317 26.74 23.94 8.75
CA ALA A 317 27.82 23.30 9.52
C ALA A 317 29.11 24.14 9.59
N GLY A 318 29.37 24.97 8.56
CA GLY A 318 30.59 25.79 8.45
C GLY A 318 30.56 27.08 9.28
N SER A 319 29.41 27.50 9.81
CA SER A 319 29.29 28.73 10.61
C SER A 319 29.46 28.50 12.11
N LEU A 320 29.75 27.27 12.54
CA LEU A 320 30.01 26.90 13.94
C LEU A 320 31.52 26.76 14.22
N VAL A 321 32.33 27.68 13.68
CA VAL A 321 33.69 27.88 14.20
C VAL A 321 33.55 28.59 15.54
N PRO A 322 34.06 28.04 16.65
CA PRO A 322 34.04 28.76 17.92
C PRO A 322 34.97 29.96 17.76
N VAL A 323 34.41 31.16 17.95
CA VAL A 323 35.20 32.36 18.17
C VAL A 323 35.91 32.15 19.50
N SER A 324 37.21 31.84 19.44
CA SER A 324 38.13 31.82 20.57
C SER A 324 38.38 33.22 21.09
#